data_AF-A0A679HRA6-F1
#
_entry.id   AF-A0A679HRA6-F1
#
_cell.length_a   1.000
_cell.length_b   1.000
_cell.length_c   1.000
_cell.angle_alpha   90.00
_cell.angle_beta   90.00
_cell.angle_gamma   90.00
#
_symmetry.space_group_name_H-M   'P 1'
#
loop_
_entity.id
_entity.type
_entity.pdbx_description
1 polymer ?
#
loop_
_entity_poly.entity_id
_entity_poly.type
_entity_poly.pdbx_seq_one_letter_code
_entity_poly.pdbx_strand_id
1 'polypeptide(L)'
;MSKFINPFTDYGFKLIFGREVSKNLLIEFLNDLLEGERVITDLTFLNNEQLPDYPEGRGIIYDVYCTTDTGEKIIVEMQNRMQSNFKERYIFYLSRAIVNQGRTGHDWKFEIKAVYGVFLMNFIMDKNIKLRTDVILADKETGELFSEKFRQIFIALPLFKKSEEECETNFERWIYILNNMETLKRLPFKARKAVFEKLEEIADVASMSPKERELYDNSVKVYRDYLVTMDAAEKEGIKKGMEEGLKKGREEALNIFQTAIDMKKQGIDNQLIAEKTGLPLSLIESLK
;
A
#
# COMPACT_ATOMS: atom_id res chain seq x y z
N MET A 1 4.15 13.04 24.32
CA MET A 1 4.00 11.68 23.77
C MET A 1 2.58 11.52 23.29
N SER A 2 2.35 10.78 22.19
CA SER A 2 1.00 10.46 21.75
C SER A 2 0.26 9.69 22.84
N LYS A 3 -1.05 9.90 22.96
CA LYS A 3 -1.87 9.12 23.89
C LYS A 3 -2.07 7.70 23.35
N PHE A 4 -2.31 7.59 22.05
CA PHE A 4 -2.56 6.31 21.40
C PHE A 4 -1.37 5.85 20.55
N ILE A 5 -1.34 4.54 20.30
CA ILE A 5 -0.34 3.89 19.46
C ILE A 5 -0.41 4.36 18.00
N ASN A 6 0.71 4.31 17.30
CA ASN A 6 0.76 4.54 15.87
C ASN A 6 0.50 3.21 15.11
N PRO A 7 -0.63 3.08 14.36
CA PRO A 7 -1.00 1.87 13.62
C PRO A 7 -0.16 1.63 12.36
N PHE A 8 0.63 2.60 11.91
CA PHE A 8 1.58 2.44 10.81
C PHE A 8 2.87 1.72 11.24
N THR A 9 3.06 1.47 12.54
CA THR A 9 4.19 0.70 13.04
C THR A 9 3.85 -0.79 13.10
N ASP A 10 4.84 -1.67 12.91
CA ASP A 10 4.63 -3.13 12.97
C ASP A 10 3.99 -3.56 14.30
N TYR A 11 4.53 -3.07 15.41
CA TYR A 11 3.98 -3.34 16.74
C TYR A 11 2.56 -2.82 16.91
N GLY A 12 2.29 -1.57 16.51
CA GLY A 12 0.98 -0.94 16.65
C GLY A 12 -0.08 -1.66 15.83
N PHE A 13 0.23 -2.00 14.58
CA PHE A 13 -0.66 -2.74 13.71
C PHE A 13 -1.00 -4.13 14.28
N LYS A 14 0.01 -4.88 14.71
CA LYS A 14 -0.18 -6.21 15.31
C LYS A 14 -0.87 -6.13 16.67
N LEU A 15 -0.69 -5.07 17.44
CA LEU A 15 -1.42 -4.86 18.69
C LEU A 15 -2.92 -4.64 18.45
N ILE A 16 -3.29 -3.93 17.39
CA ILE A 16 -4.70 -3.68 17.05
C ILE A 16 -5.34 -4.91 16.39
N PHE A 17 -4.66 -5.55 15.44
CA PHE A 17 -5.30 -6.56 14.58
C PHE A 17 -4.69 -7.96 14.67
N GLY A 18 -3.49 -8.12 15.23
CA GLY A 18 -2.71 -9.37 15.16
C GLY A 18 -2.57 -10.15 16.47
N ARG A 19 -3.31 -9.80 17.53
CA ARG A 19 -3.23 -10.48 18.84
C ARG A 19 -4.59 -11.04 19.24
N GLU A 20 -4.57 -12.14 19.98
CA GLU A 20 -5.80 -12.76 20.51
C GLU A 20 -6.64 -11.80 21.37
N VAL A 21 -5.99 -10.99 22.20
CA VAL A 21 -6.68 -9.98 23.04
C VAL A 21 -7.45 -8.95 22.20
N SER A 22 -6.95 -8.68 20.98
CA SER A 22 -7.50 -7.71 20.05
C SER A 22 -8.32 -8.34 18.91
N LYS A 23 -8.55 -9.66 18.95
CA LYS A 23 -9.26 -10.43 17.91
C LYS A 23 -10.59 -9.78 17.50
N ASN A 24 -11.40 -9.35 18.45
CA ASN A 24 -12.69 -8.72 18.16
C ASN A 24 -12.54 -7.42 17.35
N LEU A 25 -11.44 -6.67 17.51
CA LEU A 25 -11.18 -5.47 16.71
C LEU A 25 -11.03 -5.82 15.23
N LEU A 26 -10.31 -6.91 14.94
CA LEU A 26 -10.14 -7.40 13.57
C LEU A 26 -11.46 -7.89 12.98
N ILE A 27 -12.24 -8.68 13.73
CA ILE A 27 -13.55 -9.18 13.29
C ILE A 27 -14.47 -8.00 12.92
N GLU A 28 -14.58 -7.02 13.81
CA GLU A 28 -15.44 -5.85 13.60
C GLU A 28 -14.96 -4.98 12.44
N PHE A 29 -13.65 -4.76 12.30
CA PHE A 29 -13.08 -4.07 11.15
C PHE A 29 -13.41 -4.78 9.83
N LEU A 30 -13.22 -6.10 9.77
CA LEU A 30 -13.49 -6.88 8.56
C LEU A 30 -14.99 -6.92 8.23
N ASN A 31 -15.87 -7.00 9.24
CA ASN A 31 -17.32 -6.93 9.05
C ASN A 31 -17.76 -5.55 8.55
N ASP A 32 -17.19 -4.46 9.07
CA ASP A 32 -17.47 -3.11 8.58
C ASP A 32 -16.89 -2.89 7.17
N LEU A 33 -15.76 -3.52 6.84
CA LEU A 33 -15.15 -3.48 5.51
C LEU A 33 -15.98 -4.27 4.48
N LEU A 34 -16.52 -5.42 4.87
CA LEU A 34 -17.27 -6.35 4.02
C LEU A 34 -18.78 -6.26 4.28
N GLU A 35 -19.25 -5.09 4.72
CA GLU A 35 -20.65 -4.85 5.07
C GLU A 35 -21.58 -5.22 3.90
N GLY A 36 -22.63 -5.99 4.20
CA GLY A 36 -23.58 -6.48 3.20
C GLY A 36 -23.09 -7.68 2.38
N GLU A 37 -21.82 -8.06 2.50
CA GLU A 37 -21.24 -9.17 1.76
C GLU A 37 -21.01 -10.39 2.64
N ARG A 38 -20.49 -10.18 3.87
CA ARG A 38 -20.12 -11.26 4.80
C ARG A 38 -20.33 -10.85 6.26
N VAL A 39 -20.52 -11.87 7.10
CA VAL A 39 -20.52 -11.75 8.56
C VAL A 39 -19.57 -12.79 9.10
N ILE A 40 -18.46 -12.33 9.68
CA ILE A 40 -17.47 -13.13 10.37
C ILE A 40 -17.88 -13.17 11.84
N THR A 41 -18.10 -14.36 12.38
CA THR A 41 -18.49 -14.54 13.79
C THR A 41 -17.29 -14.87 14.67
N ASP A 42 -16.29 -15.53 14.10
CA ASP A 42 -15.01 -15.79 14.76
C ASP A 42 -13.88 -15.90 13.73
N LEU A 43 -12.64 -15.77 14.22
CA LEU A 43 -11.45 -16.07 13.44
C LEU A 43 -10.39 -16.77 14.29
N THR A 44 -9.51 -17.51 13.63
CA THR A 44 -8.32 -18.10 14.24
C THR A 44 -7.09 -17.55 13.53
N PHE A 45 -6.15 -16.96 14.28
CA PHE A 45 -4.86 -16.55 13.74
C PHE A 45 -4.06 -17.78 13.30
N LEU A 46 -3.47 -17.69 12.12
CA LEU A 46 -2.59 -18.69 11.54
C LEU A 46 -1.13 -18.22 11.69
N ASN A 47 -0.18 -19.11 11.39
CA ASN A 47 1.23 -18.73 11.40
C ASN A 47 1.50 -17.65 10.34
N ASN A 48 1.98 -16.49 10.76
CA ASN A 48 2.32 -15.39 9.87
C ASN A 48 3.59 -15.66 9.06
N GLU A 49 4.49 -16.50 9.56
CA GLU A 49 5.74 -16.86 8.89
C GLU A 49 5.55 -18.14 8.07
N GLN A 50 5.48 -17.98 6.76
CA GLN A 50 5.42 -19.07 5.79
C GLN A 50 6.83 -19.32 5.26
N LEU A 51 7.43 -20.42 5.72
CA LEU A 51 8.74 -20.85 5.24
C LEU A 51 8.66 -21.23 3.74
N PRO A 52 9.75 -21.07 2.98
CA PRO A 52 9.80 -21.56 1.62
C PRO A 52 9.71 -23.09 1.56
N ASP A 53 9.17 -23.62 0.46
CA ASP A 53 9.04 -25.09 0.28
C ASP A 53 10.39 -25.78 0.02
N TYR A 54 11.41 -25.01 -0.38
CA TYR A 54 12.76 -25.47 -0.68
C TYR A 54 13.80 -24.40 -0.31
N PRO A 55 15.09 -24.75 -0.10
CA PRO A 55 16.10 -23.86 0.50
C PRO A 55 16.32 -22.53 -0.24
N GLU A 56 16.24 -22.52 -1.56
CA GLU A 56 16.42 -21.33 -2.40
C GLU A 56 15.10 -20.56 -2.61
N GLY A 57 14.00 -21.06 -2.05
CA GLY A 57 12.68 -20.49 -2.21
C GLY A 57 12.48 -19.22 -1.40
N ARG A 58 11.45 -18.46 -1.77
CA ARG A 58 11.05 -17.24 -1.05
C ARG A 58 9.92 -17.54 -0.06
N GLY A 59 10.19 -17.30 1.22
CA GLY A 59 9.18 -17.29 2.27
C GLY A 59 8.29 -16.04 2.23
N ILE A 60 7.24 -16.05 3.05
CA ILE A 60 6.30 -14.94 3.22
C ILE A 60 6.16 -14.66 4.71
N ILE A 61 6.19 -13.38 5.09
CA ILE A 61 5.81 -12.94 6.43
C ILE A 61 4.60 -12.05 6.24
N TYR A 62 3.47 -12.49 6.78
CA TYR A 62 2.24 -11.71 6.83
C TYR A 62 2.21 -10.83 8.08
N ASP A 63 1.59 -9.66 8.01
CA ASP A 63 1.31 -8.87 9.20
C ASP A 63 0.23 -9.56 10.06
N VAL A 64 -0.86 -9.96 9.40
CA VAL A 64 -1.96 -10.73 9.98
C VAL A 64 -2.43 -11.77 8.96
N TYR A 65 -2.43 -13.04 9.37
CA TYR A 65 -3.03 -14.12 8.61
C TYR A 65 -4.01 -14.90 9.47
N CYS A 66 -5.26 -15.04 9.03
CA CYS A 66 -6.28 -15.74 9.80
C CYS A 66 -7.22 -16.57 8.92
N THR A 67 -7.97 -17.44 9.58
CA THR A 67 -9.09 -18.19 9.00
C THR A 67 -10.38 -17.79 9.70
N THR A 68 -11.45 -17.56 8.94
CA THR A 68 -12.79 -17.30 9.50
C THR A 68 -13.45 -18.58 10.01
N ASP A 69 -14.55 -18.43 10.74
CA ASP A 69 -15.44 -19.52 11.16
C ASP A 69 -16.01 -20.35 10.00
N THR A 70 -16.14 -19.75 8.82
CA THR A 70 -16.61 -20.41 7.58
C THR A 70 -15.47 -20.97 6.71
N GLY A 71 -14.21 -20.75 7.11
CA GLY A 71 -13.00 -21.36 6.55
C GLY A 71 -12.25 -20.52 5.51
N GLU A 72 -12.74 -19.34 5.16
CA GLU A 72 -12.04 -18.38 4.31
C GLU A 72 -10.72 -17.94 4.95
N LYS A 73 -9.74 -17.62 4.11
CA LYS A 73 -8.45 -17.10 4.53
C LYS A 73 -8.41 -15.60 4.32
N ILE A 74 -7.99 -14.86 5.33
CA ILE A 74 -7.87 -13.39 5.26
C ILE A 74 -6.44 -13.01 5.64
N ILE A 75 -5.81 -12.26 4.75
CA ILE A 75 -4.51 -11.63 4.95
C ILE A 75 -4.78 -10.14 5.11
N VAL A 76 -4.32 -9.52 6.20
CA VAL A 76 -4.43 -8.06 6.42
C VAL A 76 -3.04 -7.49 6.58
N GLU A 77 -2.71 -6.48 5.78
CA GLU A 77 -1.36 -5.93 5.65
C GLU A 77 -1.37 -4.41 5.76
N MET A 78 -0.39 -3.86 6.49
CA MET A 78 -0.10 -2.43 6.55
C MET A 78 1.12 -2.11 5.71
N GLN A 79 0.95 -1.28 4.69
CA GLN A 79 1.98 -1.00 3.69
C GLN A 79 2.35 0.47 3.70
N ASN A 80 3.51 0.78 4.27
CA ASN A 80 3.96 2.16 4.42
C ASN A 80 4.61 2.76 3.17
N ARG A 81 4.91 1.95 2.15
CA ARG A 81 5.58 2.41 0.94
C ARG A 81 5.36 1.49 -0.24
N MET A 82 5.38 2.09 -1.42
CA MET A 82 5.46 1.38 -2.69
C MET A 82 6.78 0.62 -2.85
N GLN A 83 6.66 -0.63 -3.26
CA GLN A 83 7.80 -1.48 -3.60
C GLN A 83 7.73 -1.87 -5.07
N SER A 84 8.86 -2.27 -5.63
CA SER A 84 8.89 -2.86 -6.97
C SER A 84 8.01 -4.11 -7.01
N ASN A 85 7.27 -4.30 -8.10
CA ASN A 85 6.37 -5.43 -8.31
C ASN A 85 5.33 -5.59 -7.17
N PHE A 86 4.81 -4.47 -6.67
CA PHE A 86 3.86 -4.44 -5.54
C PHE A 86 2.63 -5.32 -5.80
N LYS A 87 2.03 -5.23 -6.99
CA LYS A 87 0.83 -5.99 -7.36
C LYS A 87 1.14 -7.49 -7.43
N GLU A 88 2.26 -7.85 -8.05
CA GLU A 88 2.72 -9.24 -8.22
C GLU A 88 3.04 -9.87 -6.87
N ARG A 89 3.58 -9.10 -5.91
CA ARG A 89 3.85 -9.57 -4.54
C ARG A 89 2.57 -10.07 -3.86
N TYR A 90 1.45 -9.37 -3.98
CA TYR A 90 0.21 -9.80 -3.34
C TYR A 90 -0.51 -10.91 -4.08
N ILE A 91 -0.35 -10.99 -5.41
CA ILE A 91 -0.73 -12.19 -6.15
C ILE A 91 0.02 -13.41 -5.61
N PHE A 92 1.34 -13.30 -5.38
CA PHE A 92 2.16 -14.36 -4.79
C PHE A 92 1.68 -14.74 -3.37
N TYR A 93 1.36 -13.75 -2.54
CA TYR A 93 0.87 -13.95 -1.16
C TYR A 93 -0.45 -14.73 -1.15
N LEU A 94 -1.46 -14.26 -1.89
CA LEU A 94 -2.76 -14.93 -1.92
C LEU A 94 -2.65 -16.32 -2.57
N SER A 95 -1.80 -16.48 -3.58
CA SER A 95 -1.54 -17.78 -4.21
C SER A 95 -0.98 -18.78 -3.21
N ARG A 96 -0.06 -18.37 -2.33
CA ARG A 96 0.44 -19.22 -1.24
C ARG A 96 -0.70 -19.65 -0.31
N ALA A 97 -1.58 -18.74 0.07
CA ALA A 97 -2.74 -19.05 0.90
C ALA A 97 -3.77 -19.97 0.21
N ILE A 98 -3.85 -19.96 -1.13
CA ILE A 98 -4.63 -20.94 -1.91
C ILE A 98 -3.96 -22.31 -1.89
N VAL A 99 -2.67 -22.37 -2.25
CA VAL A 99 -1.90 -23.62 -2.35
C VAL A 99 -1.93 -24.38 -1.02
N ASN A 100 -1.80 -23.68 0.10
CA ASN A 100 -1.80 -24.28 1.44
C ASN A 100 -3.13 -24.93 1.86
N GLN A 101 -4.21 -24.77 1.07
CA GLN A 101 -5.47 -25.48 1.31
C GLN A 101 -5.49 -26.89 0.71
N GLY A 102 -4.50 -27.20 -0.14
CA GLY A 102 -4.39 -28.49 -0.81
C GLY A 102 -4.27 -29.66 0.17
N ARG A 103 -4.96 -30.76 -0.13
CA ARG A 103 -4.88 -32.01 0.62
C ARG A 103 -4.46 -33.13 -0.32
N THR A 104 -3.60 -34.03 0.18
CA THR A 104 -3.19 -35.23 -0.55
C THR A 104 -4.32 -36.26 -0.61
N GLY A 105 -4.35 -37.07 -1.66
CA GLY A 105 -5.32 -38.15 -1.84
C GLY A 105 -6.35 -37.85 -2.93
N HIS A 106 -6.97 -38.92 -3.46
CA HIS A 106 -7.87 -38.82 -4.62
C HIS A 106 -9.24 -38.19 -4.32
N ASP A 107 -9.62 -38.12 -3.04
CA ASP A 107 -10.94 -37.63 -2.63
C ASP A 107 -11.03 -36.09 -2.59
N TRP A 108 -9.90 -35.39 -2.58
CA TRP A 108 -9.90 -33.94 -2.55
C TRP A 108 -10.12 -33.36 -3.96
N LYS A 109 -11.31 -32.78 -4.18
CA LYS A 109 -11.76 -32.28 -5.49
C LYS A 109 -11.53 -30.77 -5.66
N PHE A 110 -10.41 -30.25 -5.18
CA PHE A 110 -10.04 -28.83 -5.29
C PHE A 110 -11.06 -27.85 -4.67
N GLU A 111 -11.82 -28.31 -3.68
CA GLU A 111 -12.80 -27.48 -2.96
C GLU A 111 -12.07 -26.47 -2.04
N ILE A 112 -11.65 -25.35 -2.63
CA ILE A 112 -10.97 -24.27 -1.91
C ILE A 112 -11.97 -23.28 -1.29
N LYS A 113 -11.59 -22.74 -0.14
CA LYS A 113 -12.20 -21.59 0.50
C LYS A 113 -11.63 -20.30 -0.09
N ALA A 114 -12.44 -19.24 -0.03
CA ALA A 114 -12.04 -17.97 -0.59
C ALA A 114 -10.85 -17.39 0.18
N VAL A 115 -10.00 -16.65 -0.54
CA VAL A 115 -8.86 -15.93 0.00
C VAL A 115 -9.03 -14.44 -0.26
N TYR A 116 -8.99 -13.66 0.82
CA TYR A 116 -9.06 -12.21 0.81
C TYR A 116 -7.70 -11.63 1.20
N GLY A 117 -7.21 -10.68 0.43
CA GLY A 117 -6.12 -9.79 0.83
C GLY A 117 -6.66 -8.40 1.10
N VAL A 118 -6.44 -7.86 2.29
CA VAL A 118 -6.81 -6.50 2.69
C VAL A 118 -5.53 -5.70 2.91
N PHE A 119 -5.27 -4.73 2.03
CA PHE A 119 -4.02 -3.98 2.00
C PHE A 119 -4.29 -2.51 2.34
N LEU A 120 -3.96 -2.14 3.58
CA LEU A 120 -3.99 -0.76 4.04
C LEU A 120 -2.70 -0.06 3.59
N MET A 121 -2.80 0.89 2.67
CA MET A 121 -1.64 1.53 2.04
C MET A 121 -1.50 2.97 2.53
N ASN A 122 -0.38 3.29 3.16
CA ASN A 122 0.00 4.67 3.54
C ASN A 122 0.69 5.42 2.38
N PHE A 123 0.31 5.13 1.13
CA PHE A 123 0.83 5.76 -0.07
C PHE A 123 -0.19 5.62 -1.22
N ILE A 124 0.05 6.34 -2.31
CA ILE A 124 -0.76 6.26 -3.55
C ILE A 124 -0.01 5.41 -4.57
N MET A 125 -0.58 4.25 -4.92
CA MET A 125 0.03 3.31 -5.87
C MET A 125 -0.06 3.79 -7.33
N ASP A 126 -1.20 4.34 -7.72
CA ASP A 126 -1.50 4.78 -9.09
C ASP A 126 -2.29 6.09 -9.05
N LYS A 127 -2.14 6.96 -10.06
CA LYS A 127 -2.81 8.28 -10.13
C LYS A 127 -4.35 8.20 -10.04
N ASN A 128 -4.93 7.11 -10.53
CA ASN A 128 -6.39 6.93 -10.63
C ASN A 128 -6.95 5.97 -9.57
N ILE A 129 -6.16 5.60 -8.57
CA ILE A 129 -6.63 4.70 -7.52
C ILE A 129 -7.72 5.39 -6.69
N LYS A 130 -8.76 4.63 -6.33
CA LYS A 130 -9.80 5.08 -5.41
C LYS A 130 -9.37 4.81 -3.97
N LEU A 131 -10.03 5.43 -2.99
CA LEU A 131 -9.84 5.11 -1.57
C LEU A 131 -9.90 3.60 -1.34
N ARG A 132 -10.90 2.93 -1.93
CA ARG A 132 -11.05 1.47 -1.93
C ARG A 132 -11.05 0.97 -3.37
N THR A 133 -10.17 0.01 -3.66
CA THR A 133 -10.07 -0.64 -4.96
C THR A 133 -10.07 -2.15 -4.77
N ASP A 134 -11.07 -2.82 -5.34
CA ASP A 134 -11.24 -4.26 -5.25
C ASP A 134 -10.83 -4.91 -6.57
N VAL A 135 -9.90 -5.87 -6.50
CA VAL A 135 -9.38 -6.62 -7.64
C VAL A 135 -9.82 -8.07 -7.52
N ILE A 136 -10.45 -8.57 -8.58
CA ILE A 136 -11.10 -9.88 -8.66
C ILE A 136 -10.58 -10.67 -9.87
N LEU A 137 -10.88 -11.98 -9.91
CA LEU A 137 -10.73 -12.78 -11.12
C LEU A 137 -11.99 -12.64 -11.97
N ALA A 138 -11.84 -12.13 -13.19
CA ALA A 138 -12.95 -11.87 -14.10
C ALA A 138 -12.63 -12.35 -15.52
N ASP A 139 -13.68 -12.63 -16.28
CA ASP A 139 -13.56 -12.74 -17.73
C ASP A 139 -13.05 -11.42 -18.31
N LYS A 140 -12.12 -11.51 -19.26
CA LYS A 140 -11.42 -10.34 -19.79
C LYS A 140 -12.31 -9.49 -20.70
N GLU A 141 -13.23 -10.09 -21.44
CA GLU A 141 -14.05 -9.39 -22.43
C GLU A 141 -15.31 -8.83 -21.77
N THR A 142 -15.98 -9.62 -20.94
CA THR A 142 -17.26 -9.23 -20.31
C THR A 142 -17.07 -8.51 -18.98
N GLY A 143 -15.94 -8.74 -18.29
CA GLY A 143 -15.72 -8.28 -16.92
C GLY A 143 -16.54 -9.04 -15.88
N GLU A 144 -17.23 -10.13 -16.28
CA GLU A 144 -17.99 -10.95 -15.35
C GLU A 144 -17.07 -11.68 -14.37
N LEU A 145 -17.49 -11.72 -13.11
CA LEU A 145 -16.74 -12.38 -12.04
C LEU A 145 -16.61 -13.88 -12.35
N PHE A 146 -15.38 -14.35 -12.51
CA PHE A 146 -15.09 -15.75 -12.79
C PHE A 146 -15.20 -16.61 -11.53
N SER A 147 -14.75 -16.09 -10.38
CA SER A 147 -14.81 -16.79 -9.10
C SER A 147 -14.72 -15.83 -7.92
N GLU A 148 -15.54 -16.06 -6.89
CA GLU A 148 -15.49 -15.32 -5.62
C GLU A 148 -14.34 -15.78 -4.70
N LYS A 149 -13.52 -16.75 -5.12
CA LYS A 149 -12.51 -17.39 -4.27
C LYS A 149 -11.21 -16.59 -4.13
N PHE A 150 -11.05 -15.49 -4.88
CA PHE A 150 -9.85 -14.65 -4.84
C PHE A 150 -10.23 -13.19 -4.96
N ARG A 151 -9.93 -12.40 -3.93
CA ARG A 151 -10.16 -10.95 -3.93
C ARG A 151 -9.06 -10.21 -3.19
N GLN A 152 -8.58 -9.13 -3.79
CA GLN A 152 -7.66 -8.19 -3.18
C GLN A 152 -8.38 -6.86 -2.98
N ILE A 153 -8.31 -6.30 -1.78
CA ILE A 153 -8.97 -5.07 -1.38
C ILE A 153 -7.87 -4.09 -0.96
N PHE A 154 -7.60 -3.11 -1.82
CA PHE A 154 -6.60 -2.08 -1.59
C PHE A 154 -7.26 -0.83 -1.03
N ILE A 155 -6.82 -0.39 0.14
CA ILE A 155 -7.30 0.82 0.81
C ILE A 155 -6.19 1.88 0.81
N ALA A 156 -6.31 2.88 -0.07
CA ALA A 156 -5.36 3.98 -0.18
C ALA A 156 -5.63 5.05 0.88
N LEU A 157 -5.05 4.88 2.07
CA LEU A 157 -5.29 5.70 3.24
C LEU A 157 -5.08 7.22 3.02
N PRO A 158 -4.07 7.68 2.25
CA PRO A 158 -3.88 9.12 2.02
C PRO A 158 -5.04 9.80 1.26
N LEU A 159 -5.92 9.04 0.58
CA LEU A 159 -7.09 9.59 -0.10
C LEU A 159 -8.27 9.87 0.85
N PHE A 160 -8.22 9.38 2.08
CA PHE A 160 -9.26 9.66 3.06
C PHE A 160 -9.07 11.05 3.67
N LYS A 161 -9.98 11.99 3.33
CA LYS A 161 -9.90 13.40 3.73
C LYS A 161 -11.08 13.86 4.62
N LYS A 162 -12.01 12.96 4.94
CA LYS A 162 -13.17 13.28 5.76
C LYS A 162 -12.79 13.65 7.21
N SER A 163 -13.49 14.61 7.80
CA SER A 163 -13.41 14.94 9.23
C SER A 163 -14.13 13.91 10.11
N GLU A 164 -14.04 14.08 11.45
CA GLU A 164 -14.74 13.21 12.42
C GLU A 164 -16.26 13.22 12.15
N GLU A 165 -16.83 14.38 11.86
CA GLU A 165 -18.26 14.62 11.66
C GLU A 165 -18.77 14.11 10.30
N GLU A 166 -17.91 14.07 9.29
CA GLU A 166 -18.23 13.62 7.93
C GLU A 166 -18.23 12.09 7.77
N CYS A 167 -17.83 11.35 8.81
CA CYS A 167 -17.78 9.89 8.83
C CYS A 167 -19.18 9.28 9.03
N GLU A 168 -19.75 8.75 7.94
CA GLU A 168 -21.12 8.21 7.91
C GLU A 168 -21.15 6.71 8.22
N THR A 169 -20.21 5.94 7.65
CA THR A 169 -20.16 4.48 7.82
C THR A 169 -19.13 4.08 8.88
N ASN A 170 -19.25 2.86 9.42
CA ASN A 170 -18.25 2.36 10.36
C ASN A 170 -16.90 2.11 9.69
N PHE A 171 -16.90 1.71 8.41
CA PHE A 171 -15.67 1.63 7.62
C PHE A 171 -14.94 2.98 7.58
N GLU A 172 -15.64 4.08 7.30
CA GLU A 172 -15.04 5.42 7.30
C GLU A 172 -14.51 5.81 8.69
N ARG A 173 -15.22 5.45 9.76
CA ARG A 173 -14.77 5.67 11.14
C ARG A 173 -13.48 4.90 11.46
N TRP A 174 -13.35 3.66 10.98
CA TRP A 174 -12.11 2.90 11.08
C TRP A 174 -10.96 3.59 10.37
N ILE A 175 -11.16 4.00 9.11
CA ILE A 175 -10.12 4.69 8.34
C ILE A 175 -9.74 6.02 8.98
N TYR A 176 -10.71 6.79 9.47
CA TYR A 176 -10.46 8.02 10.21
C TYR A 176 -9.60 7.76 11.45
N ILE A 177 -9.98 6.77 12.27
CA ILE A 177 -9.22 6.45 13.48
C ILE A 177 -7.80 6.01 13.12
N LEU A 178 -7.63 5.06 12.20
CA LEU A 178 -6.31 4.56 11.82
C LEU A 178 -5.40 5.67 11.28
N ASN A 179 -5.92 6.58 10.45
CA ASN A 179 -5.14 7.69 9.90
C ASN A 179 -4.71 8.72 10.94
N ASN A 180 -5.50 8.91 12.00
CA ASN A 180 -5.30 9.99 12.96
C ASN A 180 -4.85 9.51 14.35
N MET A 181 -4.76 8.19 14.59
CA MET A 181 -4.64 7.61 15.93
C MET A 181 -3.51 8.22 16.75
N GLU A 182 -2.31 8.41 16.18
CA GLU A 182 -1.15 8.98 16.89
C GLU A 182 -1.40 10.43 17.38
N THR A 183 -2.27 11.19 16.71
CA THR A 183 -2.55 12.60 17.03
C THR A 183 -3.82 12.79 17.86
N LEU A 184 -4.65 11.76 18.01
CA LEU A 184 -5.88 11.82 18.79
C LEU A 184 -5.60 12.00 20.30
N LYS A 185 -6.38 12.90 20.93
CA LYS A 185 -6.41 13.08 22.39
C LYS A 185 -7.48 12.23 23.07
N ARG A 186 -8.53 11.90 22.33
CA ARG A 186 -9.62 10.98 22.69
C ARG A 186 -9.94 10.10 21.50
N LEU A 187 -10.40 8.88 21.74
CA LEU A 187 -10.92 8.07 20.65
C LEU A 187 -12.35 8.54 20.31
N PRO A 188 -12.65 8.88 19.04
CA PRO A 188 -14.00 9.25 18.62
C PRO A 188 -14.91 8.02 18.49
N PHE A 189 -16.19 8.26 18.19
CA PHE A 189 -17.18 7.24 17.82
C PHE A 189 -17.54 6.16 18.86
N LYS A 190 -17.06 6.24 20.09
CA LYS A 190 -17.41 5.30 21.18
C LYS A 190 -18.92 5.11 21.37
N ALA A 191 -19.67 6.22 21.33
CA ALA A 191 -21.13 6.21 21.41
C ALA A 191 -21.83 5.60 20.18
N ARG A 192 -21.11 5.36 19.08
CA ARG A 192 -21.64 4.75 17.85
C ARG A 192 -21.46 3.25 17.82
N LYS A 193 -20.34 2.73 18.35
CA LYS A 193 -20.04 1.30 18.34
C LYS A 193 -19.09 0.94 19.47
N ALA A 194 -19.46 -0.05 20.29
CA ALA A 194 -18.71 -0.50 21.47
C ALA A 194 -17.27 -0.97 21.14
N VAL A 195 -17.01 -1.40 19.90
CA VAL A 195 -15.67 -1.79 19.47
C VAL A 195 -14.64 -0.66 19.63
N PHE A 196 -15.07 0.59 19.50
CA PHE A 196 -14.18 1.74 19.66
C PHE A 196 -13.83 1.99 21.14
N GLU A 197 -14.66 1.58 22.09
CA GLU A 197 -14.27 1.61 23.51
C GLU A 197 -13.16 0.60 23.78
N LYS A 198 -13.32 -0.63 23.28
CA LYS A 198 -12.29 -1.66 23.37
C LYS A 198 -10.99 -1.26 22.66
N LEU A 199 -11.10 -0.55 21.53
CA LEU A 199 -9.93 -0.01 20.83
C LEU A 199 -9.19 1.01 21.69
N GLU A 200 -9.90 1.90 22.40
CA GLU A 200 -9.28 2.89 23.30
C GLU A 200 -8.46 2.20 24.41
N GLU A 201 -9.02 1.16 25.03
CA GLU A 201 -8.35 0.40 26.10
C GLU A 201 -7.06 -0.28 25.63
N ILE A 202 -7.09 -0.87 24.43
CA ILE A 202 -5.94 -1.60 23.86
C ILE A 202 -4.89 -0.65 23.29
N ALA A 203 -5.32 0.49 22.72
CA ALA A 203 -4.45 1.42 22.02
C ALA A 203 -3.80 2.47 22.93
N ASP A 204 -4.19 2.57 24.21
CA ASP A 204 -3.61 3.53 25.15
C ASP A 204 -2.16 3.18 25.47
N VAL A 205 -1.24 4.09 25.13
CA VAL A 205 0.20 3.91 25.36
C VAL A 205 0.54 3.93 26.86
N ALA A 206 -0.29 4.57 27.68
CA ALA A 206 -0.09 4.66 29.12
C ALA A 206 -0.41 3.35 29.85
N SER A 207 -1.19 2.44 29.25
CA SER A 207 -1.55 1.15 29.85
C SER A 207 -0.50 0.05 29.63
N MET A 208 0.51 0.31 28.79
CA MET A 208 1.55 -0.67 28.45
C MET A 208 2.46 -1.00 29.64
N SER A 209 2.82 -2.27 29.78
CA SER A 209 3.92 -2.67 30.66
C SER A 209 5.27 -2.08 30.17
N PRO A 210 6.30 -1.99 31.02
CA PRO A 210 7.61 -1.48 30.60
C PRO A 210 8.20 -2.22 29.38
N LYS A 211 8.00 -3.54 29.31
CA LYS A 211 8.48 -4.36 28.20
C LYS A 211 7.71 -4.09 26.89
N GLU A 212 6.38 -4.01 26.97
CA GLU A 212 5.55 -3.65 25.81
C GLU A 212 5.88 -2.26 25.31
N ARG A 213 6.15 -1.35 26.25
CA ARG A 213 6.50 0.01 25.92
C ARG A 213 7.84 0.11 25.20
N GLU A 214 8.84 -0.64 25.65
CA GLU A 214 10.14 -0.73 24.96
C GLU A 214 9.99 -1.27 23.53
N LEU A 215 9.22 -2.34 23.34
CA LEU A 215 8.95 -2.91 22.02
C LEU A 215 8.22 -1.92 21.10
N TYR A 216 7.23 -1.20 21.65
CA TYR A 216 6.50 -0.17 20.92
C TYR A 216 7.41 1.02 20.54
N ASP A 217 8.17 1.57 21.49
CA ASP A 217 9.06 2.70 21.25
C ASP A 217 10.15 2.33 20.21
N ASN A 218 10.66 1.10 20.24
CA ASN A 218 11.57 0.60 19.21
C ASN A 218 10.87 0.50 17.83
N SER A 219 9.64 0.01 17.78
CA SER A 219 8.85 -0.06 16.53
C SER A 219 8.56 1.34 15.96
N VAL A 220 8.27 2.33 16.81
CA VAL A 220 8.13 3.74 16.42
C VAL A 220 9.44 4.30 15.89
N LYS A 221 10.57 4.00 16.55
CA LYS A 221 11.90 4.41 16.10
C LYS A 221 12.18 3.84 14.69
N VAL A 222 12.00 2.53 14.49
CA VAL A 222 12.20 1.88 13.19
C VAL A 222 11.33 2.53 12.11
N TYR A 223 10.06 2.81 12.41
CA TYR A 223 9.16 3.48 11.48
C TYR A 223 9.64 4.91 11.14
N ARG A 224 10.11 5.69 12.12
CA ARG A 224 10.63 7.04 11.88
C ARG A 224 11.93 7.03 11.09
N ASP A 225 12.86 6.13 11.42
CA ASP A 225 14.11 5.95 10.68
C ASP A 225 13.82 5.57 9.21
N TYR A 226 12.80 4.74 9.00
CA TYR A 226 12.31 4.39 7.67
C TYR A 226 11.80 5.61 6.88
N LEU A 227 10.95 6.44 7.50
CA LEU A 227 10.44 7.65 6.86
C LEU A 227 11.56 8.63 6.47
N VAL A 228 12.52 8.85 7.37
CA VAL A 228 13.67 9.72 7.11
C VAL A 228 14.55 9.17 5.99
N THR A 229 14.79 7.86 5.97
CA THR A 229 15.54 7.19 4.89
C THR A 229 14.83 7.35 3.55
N MET A 230 13.51 7.25 3.53
CA MET A 230 12.72 7.44 2.31
C MET A 230 12.77 8.88 1.80
N ASP A 231 12.59 9.88 2.67
CA ASP A 231 12.68 11.30 2.30
C ASP A 231 14.06 11.63 1.71
N ALA A 232 15.14 11.09 2.30
CA ALA A 232 16.49 11.25 1.78
C ALA A 232 16.63 10.61 0.38
N ALA A 233 16.14 9.38 0.19
CA ALA A 233 16.20 8.69 -1.10
C ALA A 233 15.38 9.40 -2.19
N GLU A 234 14.22 9.95 -1.85
CA GLU A 234 13.39 10.73 -2.78
C GLU A 234 14.09 12.02 -3.21
N LYS A 235 14.64 12.78 -2.26
CA LYS A 235 15.43 13.99 -2.55
C LYS A 235 16.64 13.71 -3.42
N GLU A 236 17.37 12.62 -3.14
CA GLU A 236 18.50 12.20 -3.96
C GLU A 236 18.06 11.78 -5.37
N GLY A 237 16.96 11.04 -5.49
CA GLY A 237 16.37 10.65 -6.77
C GLY A 237 15.97 11.84 -7.64
N ILE A 238 15.30 12.85 -7.04
CA ILE A 238 14.94 14.10 -7.72
C ILE A 238 16.20 14.85 -8.18
N LYS A 239 17.21 14.95 -7.31
CA LYS A 239 18.47 15.62 -7.64
C LYS A 239 19.17 14.96 -8.83
N LYS A 240 19.35 13.63 -8.79
CA LYS A 240 19.95 12.86 -9.90
C LYS A 240 19.14 13.01 -11.18
N GLY A 241 17.81 12.92 -11.10
CA GLY A 241 16.93 13.10 -12.24
C GLY A 241 17.05 14.48 -12.88
N MET A 242 17.18 15.53 -12.07
CA MET A 242 17.39 16.90 -12.55
C MET A 242 18.77 17.08 -13.20
N GLU A 243 19.83 16.52 -12.60
CA GLU A 243 21.19 16.56 -13.17
C GLU A 243 21.27 15.81 -14.51
N GLU A 244 20.69 14.60 -14.58
CA GLU A 244 20.62 13.83 -15.82
C GLU A 244 19.78 14.53 -16.89
N GLY A 245 18.63 15.11 -16.50
CA GLY A 245 17.78 15.88 -17.40
C GLY A 245 18.48 17.10 -17.98
N LEU A 246 19.22 17.86 -17.15
CA LEU A 246 20.03 19.00 -17.60
C LEU A 246 21.16 18.56 -18.53
N LYS A 247 21.82 17.43 -18.24
CA LYS A 247 22.87 16.89 -19.09
C LYS A 247 22.32 16.49 -20.47
N LYS A 248 21.22 15.72 -20.51
CA LYS A 248 20.55 15.32 -21.76
C LYS A 248 20.09 16.54 -22.56
N GLY A 249 19.46 17.52 -21.90
CA GLY A 249 19.03 18.76 -22.57
C GLY A 249 20.18 19.57 -23.15
N ARG A 250 21.34 19.61 -22.49
CA ARG A 250 22.56 20.23 -23.04
C ARG A 250 23.11 19.48 -24.23
N GLU A 251 23.17 18.15 -24.17
CA GLU A 251 23.64 17.29 -25.28
C GLU A 251 22.71 17.43 -26.49
N GLU A 252 21.39 17.40 -26.29
CA GLU A 252 20.39 17.62 -27.34
C GLU A 252 20.52 19.02 -27.97
N ALA A 253 20.66 20.07 -27.15
CA ALA A 253 20.87 21.43 -27.64
C ALA A 253 22.15 21.53 -28.48
N LEU A 254 23.27 20.98 -27.99
CA LEU A 254 24.54 20.96 -28.74
C LEU A 254 24.40 20.25 -30.09
N ASN A 255 23.67 19.12 -30.14
CA ASN A 255 23.43 18.39 -31.38
C ASN A 255 22.57 19.22 -32.37
N ILE A 256 21.54 19.92 -31.89
CA ILE A 256 20.72 20.82 -32.70
C ILE A 256 21.58 21.96 -33.26
N PHE A 257 22.42 22.59 -32.43
CA PHE A 257 23.34 23.64 -32.87
C PHE A 257 24.35 23.16 -33.90
N GLN A 258 24.95 21.98 -33.68
CA GLN A 258 25.91 21.41 -34.61
C GLN A 258 25.26 21.10 -35.96
N THR A 259 24.05 20.53 -35.95
CA THR A 259 23.26 20.29 -37.16
C THR A 259 22.98 21.59 -37.91
N ALA A 260 22.60 22.66 -37.22
CA ALA A 260 22.37 23.97 -37.83
C ALA A 260 23.63 24.55 -38.50
N ILE A 261 24.79 24.42 -37.84
CA ILE A 261 26.10 24.84 -38.40
C ILE A 261 26.42 24.03 -39.66
N ASP A 262 26.23 22.72 -39.63
CA ASP A 262 26.54 21.86 -40.76
C ASP A 262 25.61 22.09 -41.95
N MET A 263 24.31 22.33 -41.70
CA MET A 263 23.35 22.75 -42.74
C MET A 263 23.75 24.09 -43.37
N LYS A 264 24.19 25.06 -42.56
CA LYS A 264 24.63 26.37 -43.05
C LYS A 264 25.88 26.27 -43.92
N LYS A 265 26.86 25.44 -43.53
CA LYS A 265 28.07 25.16 -44.33
C LYS A 265 27.76 24.49 -45.67
N GLN A 266 26.67 23.73 -45.75
CA GLN A 266 26.18 23.13 -47.00
C GLN A 266 25.42 24.12 -47.90
N GLY A 267 25.27 25.38 -47.47
CA GLY A 267 24.57 26.41 -48.24
C GLY A 267 23.05 26.30 -48.18
N ILE A 268 22.50 25.59 -47.19
CA ILE A 268 21.05 25.53 -46.97
C ILE A 268 20.55 26.91 -46.50
N ASP A 269 19.40 27.34 -47.02
CA ASP A 269 18.79 28.62 -46.67
C ASP A 269 18.49 28.75 -45.16
N ASN A 270 18.80 29.93 -44.59
CA ASN A 270 18.70 30.18 -43.15
C ASN A 270 17.26 30.02 -42.63
N GLN A 271 16.25 30.35 -43.43
CA GLN A 271 14.85 30.25 -43.03
C GLN A 271 14.42 28.78 -42.93
N LEU A 272 14.88 27.94 -43.85
CA LEU A 272 14.68 26.49 -43.79
C LEU A 272 15.42 25.84 -42.60
N ILE A 273 16.65 26.29 -42.29
CA ILE A 273 17.39 25.79 -41.11
C ILE A 273 16.64 26.14 -39.82
N ALA A 274 16.17 27.37 -39.68
CA ALA A 274 15.39 27.81 -38.52
C ALA A 274 14.12 26.97 -38.34
N GLU A 275 13.39 26.69 -39.44
CA GLU A 275 12.21 25.83 -39.42
C GLU A 275 12.54 24.39 -38.98
N LYS A 276 13.62 23.80 -39.51
CA LYS A 276 13.98 22.38 -39.23
C LYS A 276 14.61 22.16 -37.87
N THR A 277 15.32 23.14 -37.34
CA THR A 277 16.02 23.03 -36.05
C THR A 277 15.24 23.63 -34.89
N GLY A 278 14.21 24.44 -35.18
CA GLY A 278 13.46 25.20 -34.17
C GLY A 278 14.24 26.35 -33.54
N LEU A 279 15.44 26.67 -34.06
CA LEU A 279 16.26 27.79 -33.57
C LEU A 279 15.77 29.12 -34.17
N PRO A 280 15.83 30.24 -33.42
CA PRO A 280 15.49 31.56 -33.95
C PRO A 280 16.33 31.91 -35.18
N LEU A 281 15.71 32.53 -36.19
CA LEU A 281 16.40 32.93 -37.42
C LEU A 281 17.62 33.83 -37.15
N SER A 282 17.49 34.79 -36.22
CA SER A 282 18.58 35.67 -35.81
C SER A 282 19.79 34.91 -35.24
N LEU A 283 19.55 33.78 -34.57
CA LEU A 283 20.60 32.91 -34.06
C LEU A 283 21.27 32.17 -35.22
N ILE A 284 20.50 31.61 -36.16
CA ILE A 284 21.03 30.96 -37.37
C ILE A 284 21.90 31.90 -38.20
N GLU A 285 21.46 33.15 -38.41
CA GLU A 285 22.20 34.18 -39.14
C GLU A 285 23.57 34.46 -38.50
N SER A 286 23.64 34.40 -37.16
CA SER A 286 24.87 34.63 -36.38
C SER A 286 25.87 33.46 -36.40
N LEU A 287 25.45 32.24 -36.77
CA LEU A 287 26.32 31.06 -36.83
C LEU A 287 27.40 31.23 -37.91
N LYS A 288 28.64 30.78 -37.63
CA LYS A 288 29.76 30.83 -38.58
C LYS A 288 29.89 29.57 -39.41
#